data_AF-K9WEF9-F1
#
_entry.id   AF-K9WEF9-F1
#
_cell.length_a   1.000
_cell.length_b   1.000
_cell.length_c   1.000
_cell.angle_alpha   90.00
_cell.angle_beta   90.00
_cell.angle_gamma   90.00
#
_symmetry.space_group_name_H-M   'P 1'
#
loop_
_entity.id
_entity.type
_entity.pdbx_description
1 polymer ?
#
loop_
_entity_poly.entity_id
_entity_poly.type
_entity_poly.pdbx_seq_one_letter_code
_entity_poly.pdbx_strand_id
1 'polypeptide(L)'
;MTMYNIPAPPTPWSQQLAEPTIDATVYIHPLTNVIGDVRIGEQVHIAPGVSIRADEGMPFYIGTNVNIQDGAVIHGLEQGRVIGDDGQLYSVWISDNASITHMALIHGPAYVGNGCFIGFRSTVFNARIGDGCIVMSHALIENVEIPAGKYIASGSIITNPQQADHLPNVQEVDSEFARHVVSINQKLRQGYLCAEDEVCIATLRNEPNGPPTVQPGSSNGHRPSSRFDAQAIAWIRDVLSQKFYIGVEQADTRRFRANSWSDCGVIKVTQEEEAIAAVAQLLQRYPHQYVRLFSINPGTRQRGSGLVIQQPLEK
;
A
#
# COMPACT_ATOMS: atom_id res chain seq x y z
N MET A 1 -9.74 -25.31 14.04
CA MET A 1 -9.10 -24.02 14.37
C MET A 1 -8.78 -23.33 13.06
N THR A 2 -9.43 -22.20 12.78
CA THR A 2 -8.89 -21.23 11.82
C THR A 2 -7.51 -20.80 12.33
N MET A 3 -6.50 -20.68 11.47
CA MET A 3 -5.11 -20.42 11.89
C MET A 3 -4.93 -19.14 12.74
N TYR A 4 -5.94 -18.27 12.78
CA TYR A 4 -5.87 -16.92 13.34
C TYR A 4 -6.61 -16.76 14.68
N ASN A 5 -7.16 -17.83 15.27
CA ASN A 5 -7.85 -17.78 16.56
C ASN A 5 -7.01 -18.46 17.64
N ILE A 6 -6.00 -17.76 18.14
CA ILE A 6 -5.21 -18.22 19.27
C ILE A 6 -5.76 -17.55 20.55
N PRO A 7 -6.24 -18.30 21.55
CA PRO A 7 -6.71 -17.72 22.80
C PRO A 7 -5.57 -17.05 23.57
N ALA A 8 -5.88 -16.03 24.36
CA ALA A 8 -4.94 -15.51 25.34
C ALA A 8 -4.54 -16.63 26.33
N PRO A 9 -3.26 -16.73 26.73
CA PRO A 9 -2.84 -17.72 27.71
C PRO A 9 -3.37 -17.38 29.11
N PRO A 10 -3.48 -18.37 30.02
CA PRO A 10 -3.77 -18.10 31.42
C PRO A 10 -2.58 -17.42 32.10
N THR A 11 -2.83 -16.31 32.79
CA THR A 11 -1.84 -15.50 33.51
C THR A 11 -2.40 -15.03 34.86
N PRO A 12 -1.57 -14.50 35.79
CA PRO A 12 -2.08 -13.92 37.03
C PRO A 12 -3.11 -12.78 36.84
N TRP A 13 -3.05 -12.06 35.71
CA TRP A 13 -3.96 -10.95 35.38
C TRP A 13 -5.16 -11.37 34.51
N SER A 14 -5.15 -12.56 33.90
CA SER A 14 -6.26 -13.03 33.05
C SER A 14 -6.42 -14.54 33.05
N GLN A 15 -7.64 -15.02 33.29
CA GLN A 15 -8.01 -16.44 33.22
C GLN A 15 -9.13 -16.71 32.20
N GLN A 16 -9.49 -15.69 31.40
CA GLN A 16 -10.69 -15.73 30.54
C GLN A 16 -10.46 -16.45 29.20
N LEU A 17 -9.21 -16.73 28.82
CA LEU A 17 -8.82 -17.41 27.58
C LEU A 17 -9.51 -16.82 26.33
N ALA A 18 -9.69 -15.50 26.31
CA ALA A 18 -10.41 -14.82 25.23
C ALA A 18 -9.77 -15.08 23.87
N GLU A 19 -10.62 -15.27 22.85
CA GLU A 19 -10.21 -15.48 21.45
C GLU A 19 -10.55 -14.25 20.60
N PRO A 20 -9.85 -14.07 19.46
CA PRO A 20 -10.18 -13.01 18.52
C PRO A 20 -11.62 -13.12 18.00
N THR A 21 -12.32 -11.98 17.96
CA THR A 21 -13.62 -11.84 17.29
C THR A 21 -13.39 -11.14 15.96
N ILE A 22 -13.64 -11.85 14.86
CA ILE A 22 -13.26 -11.42 13.50
C ILE A 22 -14.51 -11.41 12.62
N ASP A 23 -14.80 -10.27 12.00
CA ASP A 23 -15.88 -10.17 11.02
C ASP A 23 -15.63 -11.05 9.77
N ALA A 24 -16.70 -11.57 9.17
CA ALA A 24 -16.62 -12.48 8.04
C ALA A 24 -16.02 -11.87 6.76
N THR A 25 -15.96 -10.54 6.67
CA THR A 25 -15.42 -9.82 5.51
C THR A 25 -13.91 -9.55 5.62
N VAL A 26 -13.27 -9.86 6.74
CA VAL A 26 -11.85 -9.62 6.95
C VAL A 26 -11.00 -10.57 6.11
N TYR A 27 -9.90 -10.05 5.53
CA TYR A 27 -8.82 -10.91 5.03
C TYR A 27 -7.62 -10.85 5.98
N ILE A 28 -7.16 -12.02 6.41
CA ILE A 28 -5.95 -12.18 7.20
C ILE A 28 -5.00 -13.10 6.43
N HIS A 29 -3.80 -12.60 6.12
CA HIS A 29 -2.81 -13.40 5.43
C HIS A 29 -2.35 -14.60 6.30
N PRO A 30 -2.10 -15.79 5.72
CA PRO A 30 -1.63 -17.00 6.45
C PRO A 30 -0.35 -16.89 7.27
N LEU A 31 0.41 -15.82 7.11
CA LEU A 31 1.69 -15.59 7.83
C LEU A 31 1.52 -14.60 9.00
N THR A 32 0.30 -14.43 9.49
CA THR A 32 -0.06 -13.48 10.54
C THR A 32 -0.48 -14.20 11.81
N ASN A 33 -0.15 -13.62 12.97
CA ASN A 33 -0.60 -14.09 14.27
C ASN A 33 -1.56 -13.08 14.91
N VAL A 34 -2.71 -13.57 15.38
CA VAL A 34 -3.69 -12.81 16.17
C VAL A 34 -4.01 -13.61 17.44
N ILE A 35 -3.76 -13.01 18.60
CA ILE A 35 -3.83 -13.68 19.91
C ILE A 35 -4.65 -12.82 20.90
N GLY A 36 -5.59 -13.42 21.62
CA GLY A 36 -6.30 -12.81 22.76
C GLY A 36 -7.58 -12.05 22.40
N ASP A 37 -8.06 -11.18 23.30
CA ASP A 37 -9.26 -10.34 23.10
C ASP A 37 -8.99 -9.21 22.10
N VAL A 38 -9.02 -9.58 20.82
CA VAL A 38 -8.87 -8.69 19.67
C VAL A 38 -10.19 -8.67 18.90
N ARG A 39 -10.78 -7.49 18.75
CA ARG A 39 -12.05 -7.29 18.05
C ARG A 39 -11.77 -6.61 16.72
N ILE A 40 -12.00 -7.34 15.63
CA ILE A 40 -11.71 -6.90 14.27
C ILE A 40 -13.03 -6.66 13.53
N GLY A 41 -13.28 -5.40 13.19
CA GLY A 41 -14.45 -4.95 12.46
C GLY A 41 -14.43 -5.34 10.98
N GLU A 42 -15.38 -4.80 10.24
CA GLU A 42 -15.61 -5.17 8.85
C GLU A 42 -14.49 -4.70 7.92
N GLN A 43 -14.29 -5.45 6.84
CA GLN A 43 -13.49 -5.04 5.69
C GLN A 43 -12.03 -4.73 6.01
N VAL A 44 -11.50 -5.31 7.10
CA VAL A 44 -10.09 -5.15 7.49
C VAL A 44 -9.19 -5.99 6.59
N HIS A 45 -8.03 -5.45 6.25
CA HIS A 45 -6.97 -6.12 5.49
C HIS A 45 -5.71 -6.28 6.35
N ILE A 46 -5.32 -7.52 6.66
CA ILE A 46 -4.13 -7.80 7.48
C ILE A 46 -3.08 -8.57 6.66
N ALA A 47 -1.97 -7.90 6.41
CA ALA A 47 -0.87 -8.35 5.55
C ALA A 47 0.06 -9.37 6.24
N PRO A 48 0.99 -10.02 5.49
CA PRO A 48 1.93 -11.00 6.04
C PRO A 48 2.82 -10.48 7.18
N GLY A 49 3.18 -11.36 8.12
CA GLY A 49 4.16 -11.06 9.17
C GLY A 49 3.66 -10.11 10.25
N VAL A 50 2.37 -9.76 10.24
CA VAL A 50 1.75 -8.95 11.29
C VAL A 50 1.61 -9.77 12.58
N SER A 51 1.83 -9.12 13.73
CA SER A 51 1.61 -9.71 15.06
C SER A 51 0.69 -8.81 15.88
N ILE A 52 -0.52 -9.30 16.17
CA ILE A 52 -1.50 -8.64 17.04
C ILE A 52 -1.68 -9.52 18.27
N ARG A 53 -1.27 -9.03 19.45
CA ARG A 53 -1.21 -9.86 20.65
C ARG A 53 -1.75 -9.14 21.87
N ALA A 54 -2.97 -9.49 22.28
CA ALA A 54 -3.69 -8.97 23.44
C ALA A 54 -3.63 -9.97 24.61
N ASP A 55 -2.43 -10.29 25.07
CA ASP A 55 -2.18 -11.23 26.17
C ASP A 55 -1.79 -10.56 27.51
N GLU A 56 -1.47 -9.27 27.47
CA GLU A 56 -1.12 -8.45 28.63
C GLU A 56 -2.14 -7.29 28.76
N GLY A 57 -1.97 -6.23 27.97
CA GLY A 57 -3.01 -5.23 27.76
C GLY A 57 -4.12 -5.76 26.85
N MET A 58 -5.38 -5.60 27.28
CA MET A 58 -6.58 -6.00 26.54
C MET A 58 -7.80 -5.20 27.01
N PRO A 59 -8.89 -5.11 26.22
CA PRO A 59 -9.05 -5.59 24.83
C PRO A 59 -8.37 -4.67 23.80
N PHE A 60 -8.19 -5.17 22.57
CA PHE A 60 -7.86 -4.36 21.39
C PHE A 60 -9.07 -4.24 20.46
N TYR A 61 -9.25 -3.07 19.86
CA TYR A 61 -10.26 -2.83 18.83
C TYR A 61 -9.62 -2.33 17.53
N ILE A 62 -10.04 -2.92 16.42
CA ILE A 62 -9.66 -2.55 15.06
C ILE A 62 -10.94 -2.28 14.28
N GLY A 63 -11.16 -1.02 13.91
CA GLY A 63 -12.35 -0.54 13.23
C GLY A 63 -12.48 -0.99 11.77
N THR A 64 -13.53 -0.50 11.14
CA THR A 64 -13.92 -0.85 9.77
C THR A 64 -12.94 -0.25 8.74
N ASN A 65 -12.71 -0.98 7.65
CA ASN A 65 -11.85 -0.56 6.54
C ASN A 65 -10.37 -0.31 6.91
N VAL A 66 -9.93 -0.74 8.09
CA VAL A 66 -8.54 -0.59 8.51
C VAL A 66 -7.63 -1.52 7.70
N ASN A 67 -6.42 -1.07 7.40
CA ASN A 67 -5.37 -1.94 6.87
C ASN A 67 -4.17 -1.98 7.82
N ILE A 68 -3.68 -3.18 8.08
CA ILE A 68 -2.50 -3.44 8.91
C ILE A 68 -1.49 -4.16 8.03
N GLN A 69 -0.41 -3.45 7.69
CA GLN A 69 0.51 -3.85 6.64
C GLN A 69 1.72 -4.62 7.19
N ASP A 70 2.54 -5.13 6.27
CA ASP A 70 3.55 -6.15 6.53
C ASP A 70 4.44 -5.84 7.74
N GLY A 71 4.57 -6.82 8.63
CA GLY A 71 5.45 -6.72 9.80
C GLY A 71 5.03 -5.72 10.86
N ALA A 72 3.83 -5.13 10.78
CA ALA A 72 3.32 -4.28 11.86
C ALA A 72 3.08 -5.08 13.14
N VAL A 73 3.29 -4.44 14.29
CA VAL A 73 3.12 -5.04 15.61
C VAL A 73 2.11 -4.23 16.42
N ILE A 74 1.15 -4.93 17.04
CA ILE A 74 0.18 -4.35 17.96
C ILE A 74 0.24 -5.13 19.27
N HIS A 75 0.62 -4.43 20.35
CA HIS A 75 0.74 -4.97 21.71
C HIS A 75 0.28 -3.90 22.72
N GLY A 76 0.29 -4.20 24.01
CA GLY A 76 -0.14 -3.25 25.03
C GLY A 76 0.29 -3.65 26.42
N LEU A 77 0.60 -2.65 27.24
CA LEU A 77 0.94 -2.84 28.66
C LEU A 77 -0.27 -3.35 29.45
N GLU A 78 -0.01 -4.12 30.52
CA GLU A 78 -1.01 -4.65 31.45
C GLU A 78 -1.92 -3.54 31.97
N GLN A 79 -1.31 -2.41 32.34
CA GLN A 79 -1.95 -1.23 32.93
C GLN A 79 -2.06 -0.09 31.92
N GLY A 80 -3.04 0.79 32.14
CA GLY A 80 -3.34 1.90 31.26
C GLY A 80 -4.35 1.51 30.18
N ARG A 81 -5.34 2.37 29.96
CA ARG A 81 -6.39 2.17 28.97
C ARG A 81 -6.74 3.51 28.31
N VAL A 82 -7.24 3.43 27.09
CA VAL A 82 -7.89 4.53 26.38
C VAL A 82 -9.40 4.29 26.35
N ILE A 83 -10.18 5.36 26.22
CA ILE A 83 -11.63 5.26 25.99
C ILE A 83 -11.85 5.17 24.48
N GLY A 84 -12.49 4.10 24.03
CA GLY A 84 -12.92 3.92 22.64
C GLY A 84 -14.11 4.81 22.29
N ASP A 85 -14.44 4.89 21.01
CA ASP A 85 -15.57 5.70 20.53
C ASP A 85 -16.92 5.13 21.00
N ASP A 86 -16.95 3.87 21.43
CA ASP A 86 -18.07 3.18 22.08
C ASP A 86 -18.19 3.48 23.60
N GLY A 87 -17.29 4.30 24.15
CA GLY A 87 -17.21 4.64 25.56
C GLY A 87 -16.61 3.56 26.47
N GLN A 88 -16.13 2.44 25.91
CA GLN A 88 -15.50 1.36 26.68
C GLN A 88 -13.99 1.53 26.78
N LEU A 89 -13.36 0.80 27.70
CA LEU A 89 -11.91 0.84 27.91
C LEU A 89 -11.18 -0.18 27.04
N TYR A 90 -10.13 0.28 26.36
CA TYR A 90 -9.28 -0.52 25.50
C TYR A 90 -7.81 -0.31 25.83
N SER A 91 -6.97 -1.32 25.63
CA SER A 91 -5.52 -1.12 25.63
C SER A 91 -5.07 -0.51 24.29
N VAL A 92 -5.66 -0.95 23.18
CA VAL A 92 -5.45 -0.34 21.86
C VAL A 92 -6.80 -0.10 21.18
N TRP A 93 -7.03 1.12 20.73
CA TRP A 93 -8.17 1.48 19.88
C TRP A 93 -7.65 2.03 18.55
N ILE A 94 -7.99 1.37 17.45
CA ILE A 94 -7.75 1.85 16.09
C ILE A 94 -9.12 2.06 15.44
N SER A 95 -9.49 3.31 15.22
CA SER A 95 -10.78 3.69 14.65
C SER A 95 -10.80 3.46 13.14
N ASP A 96 -11.96 3.69 12.53
CA ASP A 96 -12.26 3.33 11.14
C ASP A 96 -11.31 4.00 10.13
N ASN A 97 -11.15 3.37 8.96
CA ASN A 97 -10.40 3.91 7.82
C ASN A 97 -8.93 4.26 8.12
N ALA A 98 -8.36 3.76 9.21
CA ALA A 98 -6.95 3.96 9.53
C ALA A 98 -6.04 3.06 8.67
N SER A 99 -4.83 3.53 8.40
CA SER A 99 -3.77 2.76 7.73
C SER A 99 -2.58 2.60 8.67
N ILE A 100 -2.36 1.38 9.17
CA ILE A 100 -1.20 1.01 9.97
C ILE A 100 -0.18 0.38 9.02
N THR A 101 0.79 1.18 8.57
CA THR A 101 1.61 0.79 7.44
C THR A 101 2.83 -0.07 7.81
N HIS A 102 3.60 -0.50 6.81
CA HIS A 102 4.67 -1.49 6.96
C HIS A 102 5.57 -1.22 8.17
N MET A 103 5.73 -2.24 9.02
CA MET A 103 6.59 -2.24 10.20
C MET A 103 6.27 -1.16 11.26
N ALA A 104 5.07 -0.57 11.22
CA ALA A 104 4.62 0.32 12.29
C ALA A 104 4.40 -0.44 13.62
N LEU A 105 4.62 0.23 14.73
CA LEU A 105 4.36 -0.28 16.08
C LEU A 105 3.26 0.55 16.74
N ILE A 106 2.16 -0.10 17.11
CA ILE A 106 1.11 0.49 17.95
C ILE A 106 1.15 -0.21 19.30
N HIS A 107 1.49 0.51 20.36
CA HIS A 107 1.66 -0.05 21.69
C HIS A 107 0.73 0.63 22.71
N GLY A 108 -0.16 -0.15 23.31
CA GLY A 108 -1.12 0.30 24.32
C GLY A 108 -0.46 0.85 25.59
N PRO A 109 -1.08 1.84 26.28
CA PRO A 109 -2.38 2.44 25.96
C PRO A 109 -2.32 3.39 24.76
N ALA A 110 -3.06 3.09 23.70
CA ALA A 110 -2.98 3.86 22.45
C ALA A 110 -4.34 4.01 21.78
N TYR A 111 -4.63 5.22 21.30
CA TYR A 111 -5.80 5.54 20.50
C TYR A 111 -5.33 6.12 19.16
N VAL A 112 -5.79 5.54 18.06
CA VAL A 112 -5.57 6.02 16.69
C VAL A 112 -6.93 6.36 16.09
N GLY A 113 -7.15 7.65 15.81
CA GLY A 113 -8.43 8.18 15.33
C GLY A 113 -8.78 7.79 13.89
N ASN A 114 -10.02 8.09 13.51
CA ASN A 114 -10.58 7.71 12.22
C ASN A 114 -9.82 8.38 11.07
N GLY A 115 -9.56 7.62 10.01
CA GLY A 115 -8.86 8.10 8.81
C GLY A 115 -7.38 8.44 9.00
N CYS A 116 -6.76 8.03 10.12
CA CYS A 116 -5.33 8.27 10.33
C CYS A 116 -4.45 7.45 9.38
N PHE A 117 -3.32 8.04 8.97
CA PHE A 117 -2.24 7.33 8.31
C PHE A 117 -1.04 7.22 9.24
N ILE A 118 -0.64 6.01 9.62
CA ILE A 118 0.55 5.75 10.44
C ILE A 118 1.65 5.17 9.54
N GLY A 119 2.61 6.02 9.20
CA GLY A 119 3.65 5.76 8.20
C GLY A 119 4.69 4.71 8.58
N PHE A 120 5.50 4.34 7.58
CA PHE A 120 6.39 3.18 7.67
C PHE A 120 7.33 3.27 8.87
N ARG A 121 7.46 2.19 9.65
CA ARG A 121 8.34 2.12 10.82
C ARG A 121 8.09 3.21 11.88
N SER A 122 6.90 3.81 11.90
CA SER A 122 6.53 4.76 12.94
C SER A 122 6.00 4.05 14.18
N THR A 123 6.19 4.65 15.35
CA THR A 123 5.78 4.11 16.64
C THR A 123 4.78 5.05 17.32
N VAL A 124 3.68 4.49 17.80
CA VAL A 124 2.69 5.17 18.66
C VAL A 124 2.63 4.40 19.98
N PHE A 125 3.03 5.03 21.09
CA PHE A 125 3.06 4.39 22.41
C PHE A 125 2.61 5.33 23.51
N ASN A 126 1.69 4.89 24.39
CA ASN A 126 1.14 5.72 25.46
C ASN A 126 0.63 7.08 24.95
N ALA A 127 -0.12 7.05 23.84
CA ALA A 127 -0.44 8.25 23.06
C ALA A 127 -1.83 8.18 22.43
N ARG A 128 -2.42 9.36 22.19
CA ARG A 128 -3.68 9.52 21.47
C ARG A 128 -3.44 10.33 20.20
N ILE A 129 -3.78 9.76 19.04
CA ILE A 129 -3.73 10.41 17.74
C ILE A 129 -5.16 10.77 17.34
N GLY A 130 -5.47 12.06 17.23
CA GLY A 130 -6.79 12.52 16.80
C GLY A 130 -7.10 12.20 15.33
N ASP A 131 -8.38 12.28 14.97
CA ASP A 131 -8.87 11.92 13.63
C ASP A 131 -8.14 12.64 12.49
N GLY A 132 -7.97 11.95 11.36
CA GLY A 132 -7.41 12.50 10.13
C GLY A 132 -5.94 12.92 10.23
N CYS A 133 -5.20 12.50 11.25
CA CYS A 133 -3.77 12.78 11.33
C CYS A 133 -2.98 11.98 10.30
N ILE A 134 -1.91 12.60 9.80
CA ILE A 134 -0.99 12.00 8.82
C ILE A 134 0.39 11.93 9.45
N VAL A 135 0.78 10.74 9.89
CA VAL A 135 2.09 10.45 10.46
C VAL A 135 2.96 9.84 9.38
N MET A 136 4.01 10.54 8.98
CA MET A 136 4.95 10.03 7.99
C MET A 136 5.94 9.05 8.61
N SER A 137 6.84 8.50 7.80
CA SER A 137 7.69 7.37 8.17
C SER A 137 8.70 7.70 9.28
N HIS A 138 9.08 6.69 10.06
CA HIS A 138 10.11 6.77 11.11
C HIS A 138 9.80 7.79 12.22
N ALA A 139 8.54 8.14 12.44
CA ALA A 139 8.16 9.01 13.56
C ALA A 139 8.02 8.21 14.86
N LEU A 140 8.41 8.81 15.98
CA LEU A 140 8.10 8.33 17.32
C LEU A 140 7.12 9.31 17.97
N ILE A 141 5.96 8.81 18.38
CA ILE A 141 4.95 9.55 19.11
C ILE A 141 4.71 8.84 20.44
N GLU A 142 5.08 9.50 21.53
CA GLU A 142 5.10 8.87 22.86
C GLU A 142 4.60 9.83 23.94
N ASN A 143 3.80 9.34 24.90
CA ASN A 143 3.40 10.10 26.09
C ASN A 143 2.71 11.44 25.77
N VAL A 144 1.93 11.50 24.69
CA VAL A 144 1.37 12.76 24.16
C VAL A 144 0.01 12.54 23.49
N GLU A 145 -0.82 13.57 23.48
CA GLU A 145 -2.03 13.64 22.67
C GLU A 145 -1.81 14.57 21.47
N ILE A 146 -2.04 14.05 20.27
CA ILE A 146 -1.96 14.79 19.01
C ILE A 146 -3.38 15.24 18.64
N PRO A 147 -3.63 16.55 18.47
CA PRO A 147 -4.92 17.04 18.00
C PRO A 147 -5.32 16.46 16.64
N ALA A 148 -6.61 16.47 16.32
CA ALA A 148 -7.10 16.03 15.01
C ALA A 148 -6.52 16.86 13.85
N GLY A 149 -6.36 16.23 12.68
CA GLY A 149 -5.94 16.87 11.44
C GLY A 149 -4.50 17.39 11.45
N LYS A 150 -3.61 16.79 12.25
CA LYS A 150 -2.19 17.16 12.34
C LYS A 150 -1.30 16.31 11.45
N TYR A 151 -0.33 16.96 10.83
CA TYR A 151 0.68 16.32 9.99
C TYR A 151 1.99 16.21 10.76
N ILE A 152 2.55 15.00 10.81
CA ILE A 152 3.80 14.69 11.49
C ILE A 152 4.81 14.25 10.44
N ALA A 153 5.85 15.06 10.23
CA ALA A 153 6.88 14.82 9.22
C ALA A 153 7.73 13.58 9.55
N SER A 154 8.37 13.00 8.53
CA SER A 154 9.19 11.81 8.70
C SER A 154 10.34 12.05 9.68
N GLY A 155 10.63 11.07 10.53
CA GLY A 155 11.71 11.15 11.53
C GLY A 155 11.41 12.02 12.75
N SER A 156 10.20 12.58 12.86
CA SER A 156 9.81 13.41 14.01
C SER A 156 9.76 12.58 15.30
N ILE A 157 10.20 13.17 16.41
CA ILE A 157 10.10 12.61 17.75
C ILE A 157 9.25 13.55 18.59
N ILE A 158 8.00 13.15 18.88
CA ILE A 158 7.01 13.92 19.61
C ILE A 158 6.77 13.24 20.96
N THR A 159 7.29 13.84 22.02
CA THR A 159 7.30 13.26 23.38
C THR A 159 6.77 14.20 24.46
N ASN A 160 6.27 15.38 24.06
CA ASN A 160 5.63 16.33 24.98
C ASN A 160 4.54 17.15 24.29
N PRO A 161 3.57 17.70 25.05
CA PRO A 161 2.46 18.49 24.51
C PRO A 161 2.88 19.71 23.70
N GLN A 162 3.96 20.39 24.10
CA GLN A 162 4.41 21.61 23.40
C GLN A 162 4.80 21.31 21.95
N GLN A 163 5.39 20.14 21.68
CA GLN A 163 5.67 19.71 20.31
C GLN A 163 4.38 19.42 19.52
N ALA A 164 3.38 18.80 20.15
CA ALA A 164 2.11 18.47 19.52
C ALA A 164 1.29 19.72 19.12
N ASP A 165 1.31 20.76 19.96
CA ASP A 165 0.58 22.01 19.74
C ASP A 165 1.07 22.79 18.51
N HIS A 166 2.35 22.62 18.14
CA HIS A 166 2.99 23.33 17.03
C HIS A 166 3.00 22.53 15.71
N LEU A 167 2.35 21.37 15.68
CA LEU A 167 2.28 20.56 14.46
C LEU A 167 1.47 21.28 13.36
N PRO A 168 1.96 21.23 12.10
CA PRO A 168 1.22 21.77 10.97
C PRO A 168 -0.07 20.98 10.76
N ASN A 169 -1.06 21.62 10.15
CA ASN A 169 -2.30 20.96 9.76
C ASN A 169 -2.09 20.18 8.46
N VAL A 170 -2.77 19.04 8.38
CA VAL A 170 -2.91 18.20 7.18
C VAL A 170 -3.48 19.03 6.03
N GLN A 171 -2.91 18.87 4.83
CA GLN A 171 -3.41 19.47 3.60
C GLN A 171 -4.34 18.49 2.88
N GLU A 172 -5.13 18.98 1.92
CA GLU A 172 -6.07 18.13 1.16
C GLU A 172 -5.34 16.98 0.44
N VAL A 173 -4.17 17.24 -0.14
CA VAL A 173 -3.34 16.22 -0.82
C VAL A 173 -2.92 15.08 0.12
N ASP A 174 -2.66 15.37 1.39
CA ASP A 174 -2.29 14.38 2.38
C ASP A 174 -3.49 13.49 2.75
N SER A 175 -4.68 14.11 2.84
CA SER A 175 -5.94 13.41 3.12
C SER A 175 -6.38 12.54 1.93
N GLU A 176 -6.22 13.03 0.70
CA GLU A 176 -6.42 12.25 -0.53
C GLU A 176 -5.49 11.05 -0.59
N PHE A 177 -4.21 11.23 -0.23
CA PHE A 177 -3.24 10.16 -0.15
C PHE A 177 -3.68 9.08 0.85
N ALA A 178 -4.06 9.44 2.08
CA ALA A 178 -4.54 8.47 3.07
C ALA A 178 -5.78 7.71 2.61
N ARG A 179 -6.78 8.41 2.06
CA ARG A 179 -7.99 7.79 1.48
C ARG A 179 -7.66 6.85 0.33
N HIS A 180 -6.66 7.20 -0.48
CA HIS A 180 -6.20 6.35 -1.57
C HIS A 180 -5.60 5.03 -1.06
N VAL A 181 -4.78 5.07 0.00
CA VAL A 181 -4.18 3.87 0.62
C VAL A 181 -5.26 2.93 1.15
N VAL A 182 -6.29 3.45 1.82
CA VAL A 182 -7.46 2.67 2.24
C VAL A 182 -8.14 2.02 1.03
N SER A 183 -8.42 2.80 -0.02
CA SER A 183 -9.06 2.30 -1.25
C SER A 183 -8.28 1.18 -1.93
N ILE A 184 -6.94 1.28 -1.97
CA ILE A 184 -6.09 0.23 -2.54
C ILE A 184 -6.14 -1.04 -1.68
N ASN A 185 -6.07 -0.92 -0.36
CA ASN A 185 -6.14 -2.07 0.53
C ASN A 185 -7.51 -2.77 0.48
N GLN A 186 -8.60 -2.03 0.28
CA GLN A 186 -9.92 -2.64 0.04
C GLN A 186 -9.95 -3.49 -1.23
N LYS A 187 -9.30 -3.02 -2.31
CA LYS A 187 -9.20 -3.79 -3.56
C LYS A 187 -8.29 -5.00 -3.42
N LEU A 188 -7.20 -4.88 -2.67
CA LEU A 188 -6.30 -6.01 -2.37
C LEU A 188 -7.04 -7.07 -1.56
N ARG A 189 -7.73 -6.69 -0.48
CA ARG A 189 -8.59 -7.57 0.32
C ARG A 189 -9.58 -8.33 -0.57
N GLN A 190 -10.33 -7.63 -1.41
CA GLN A 190 -11.28 -8.26 -2.34
C GLN A 190 -10.59 -9.23 -3.31
N GLY A 191 -9.41 -8.86 -3.83
CA GLY A 191 -8.62 -9.73 -4.70
C GLY A 191 -8.16 -11.01 -4.01
N TYR A 192 -7.71 -10.91 -2.76
CA TYR A 192 -7.32 -12.07 -1.97
C TYR A 192 -8.50 -12.97 -1.62
N LEU A 193 -9.63 -12.40 -1.18
CA LEU A 193 -10.85 -13.16 -0.92
C LEU A 193 -11.35 -13.87 -2.18
N CYS A 194 -11.32 -13.19 -3.33
CA CYS A 194 -11.67 -13.81 -4.61
C CYS A 194 -10.72 -14.96 -4.97
N ALA A 195 -9.43 -14.85 -4.64
CA ALA A 195 -8.45 -15.91 -4.91
C ALA A 195 -8.67 -17.17 -4.06
N GLU A 196 -9.30 -17.03 -2.89
CA GLU A 196 -9.71 -18.14 -2.01
C GLU A 196 -11.10 -18.71 -2.36
N ASP A 197 -11.91 -17.96 -3.10
CA ASP A 197 -13.21 -18.38 -3.60
C ASP A 197 -13.09 -19.04 -4.99
N GLU A 198 -13.35 -20.34 -5.08
CA GLU A 198 -13.25 -21.11 -6.32
C GLU A 198 -14.13 -20.57 -7.46
N VAL A 199 -15.33 -20.08 -7.13
CA VAL A 199 -16.27 -19.56 -8.12
C VAL A 199 -15.76 -18.23 -8.65
N CYS A 200 -15.34 -17.33 -7.77
CA CYS A 200 -14.80 -16.03 -8.14
C CYS A 200 -13.54 -16.20 -9.00
N ILE A 201 -12.54 -16.95 -8.52
CA ILE A 201 -11.27 -17.09 -9.24
C ILE A 201 -11.43 -17.83 -10.57
N ALA A 202 -12.38 -18.78 -10.68
CA ALA A 202 -12.65 -19.48 -11.93
C ALA A 202 -13.12 -18.52 -13.04
N THR A 203 -13.94 -17.51 -12.72
CA THR A 203 -14.37 -16.52 -13.72
C THR A 203 -13.20 -15.76 -14.33
N LEU A 204 -12.17 -15.45 -13.53
CA LEU A 204 -10.97 -14.75 -13.97
C LEU A 204 -9.95 -15.66 -14.65
N ARG A 205 -9.90 -16.95 -14.28
CA ARG A 205 -9.02 -17.95 -14.91
C ARG A 205 -9.53 -18.44 -16.26
N ASN A 206 -10.85 -18.46 -16.45
CA ASN A 206 -11.52 -18.90 -17.67
C ASN A 206 -11.64 -17.79 -18.73
N GLU A 207 -11.24 -16.55 -18.40
CA GLU A 207 -10.87 -15.56 -19.41
C GLU A 207 -9.67 -16.12 -20.22
N PRO A 208 -9.74 -16.17 -21.56
CA PRO A 208 -8.68 -16.74 -22.38
C PRO A 208 -7.37 -15.95 -22.19
N ASN A 209 -6.49 -16.47 -21.35
CA ASN A 209 -5.13 -15.97 -21.17
C ASN A 209 -4.26 -16.46 -22.33
N GLY A 210 -4.26 -15.69 -23.42
CA GLY A 210 -3.28 -15.81 -24.50
C GLY A 210 -3.49 -14.74 -25.58
N PRO A 211 -2.42 -14.09 -26.09
CA PRO A 211 -2.55 -13.31 -27.31
C PRO A 211 -2.89 -14.24 -28.47
N PRO A 212 -3.68 -13.81 -29.48
CA PRO A 212 -3.84 -14.58 -30.69
C PRO A 212 -2.45 -14.79 -31.33
N THR A 213 -2.08 -16.04 -31.59
CA THR A 213 -0.93 -16.40 -32.42
C THR A 213 -1.08 -15.76 -33.81
N VAL A 214 -0.37 -14.67 -34.06
CA VAL A 214 -0.28 -14.06 -35.39
C VAL A 214 0.74 -14.86 -36.20
N GLN A 215 0.27 -15.62 -37.19
CA GLN A 215 1.12 -16.17 -38.23
C GLN A 215 1.71 -15.04 -39.09
N PRO A 216 2.94 -15.19 -39.63
CA PRO A 216 3.56 -14.16 -40.45
C PRO A 216 2.85 -14.09 -41.81
N GLY A 217 1.85 -13.22 -41.91
CA GLY A 217 1.20 -12.82 -43.15
C GLY A 217 1.96 -11.70 -43.84
N SER A 218 2.25 -11.92 -45.12
CA SER A 218 2.92 -11.03 -46.08
C SER A 218 2.58 -9.54 -45.94
N SER A 219 3.64 -8.75 -46.00
CA SER A 219 3.70 -7.29 -46.08
C SER A 219 2.63 -6.63 -46.95
N ASN A 220 2.08 -5.52 -46.44
CA ASN A 220 1.85 -4.36 -47.29
C ASN A 220 2.18 -3.07 -46.52
N GLY A 221 3.03 -2.27 -47.13
CA GLY A 221 3.64 -1.09 -46.52
C GLY A 221 2.61 -0.04 -46.13
N HIS A 222 2.65 0.34 -44.87
CA HIS A 222 2.21 1.66 -44.40
C HIS A 222 3.25 2.11 -43.36
N ARG A 223 4.09 3.07 -43.75
CA ARG A 223 4.90 3.84 -42.79
C ARG A 223 3.92 4.71 -42.00
N PRO A 224 3.78 4.55 -40.67
CA PRO A 224 3.08 5.51 -39.87
C PRO A 224 4.04 6.68 -39.61
N SER A 225 3.92 7.73 -40.41
CA SER A 225 4.49 9.03 -40.07
C SER A 225 3.63 9.67 -38.97
N SER A 226 4.01 9.49 -37.71
CA SER A 226 3.50 10.32 -36.61
C SER A 226 4.50 10.41 -35.46
N ARG A 227 5.25 11.52 -35.46
CA ARG A 227 5.86 12.24 -34.32
C ARG A 227 6.40 11.37 -33.18
N PHE A 228 7.52 10.70 -33.40
CA PHE A 228 8.41 10.34 -32.30
C PHE A 228 9.19 11.59 -31.88
N ASP A 229 9.11 11.96 -30.60
CA ASP A 229 9.82 13.13 -30.07
C ASP A 229 11.34 12.95 -30.25
N ALA A 230 12.04 13.99 -30.73
CA ALA A 230 13.49 14.01 -30.86
C ALA A 230 14.18 13.74 -29.50
N GLN A 231 13.54 14.13 -28.40
CA GLN A 231 14.01 13.83 -27.05
C GLN A 231 13.97 12.32 -26.74
N ALA A 232 12.92 11.61 -27.16
CA ALA A 232 12.81 10.17 -26.97
C ALA A 232 13.88 9.41 -27.78
N ILE A 233 14.13 9.84 -29.03
CA ILE A 233 15.17 9.27 -29.89
C ILE A 233 16.56 9.47 -29.25
N ALA A 234 16.86 10.67 -28.78
CA ALA A 234 18.14 10.97 -28.12
C ALA A 234 18.34 10.10 -26.86
N TRP A 235 17.28 9.92 -26.07
CA TRP A 235 17.32 9.07 -24.87
C TRP A 235 17.53 7.59 -25.23
N ILE A 236 16.82 7.05 -26.24
CA ILE A 236 17.00 5.67 -26.72
C ILE A 236 18.45 5.45 -27.15
N ARG A 237 19.02 6.38 -27.92
CA ARG A 237 20.41 6.32 -28.37
C ARG A 237 21.40 6.28 -27.22
N ASP A 238 21.20 7.11 -26.20
CA ASP A 238 22.06 7.13 -25.00
C ASP A 238 22.03 5.79 -24.27
N VAL A 239 20.84 5.24 -24.01
CA VAL A 239 20.67 3.94 -23.33
C VAL A 239 21.32 2.80 -24.10
N LEU A 240 21.15 2.76 -25.43
CA LEU A 240 21.77 1.73 -26.26
C LEU A 240 23.31 1.88 -26.31
N SER A 241 23.84 3.10 -26.28
CA SER A 241 25.29 3.35 -26.26
C SER A 241 25.97 2.78 -25.01
N GLN A 242 25.24 2.76 -23.89
CA GLN A 242 25.66 2.17 -22.62
C GLN A 242 25.42 0.65 -22.55
N LYS A 243 24.91 0.04 -23.64
CA LYS A 243 24.52 -1.37 -23.73
C LYS A 243 23.44 -1.77 -22.72
N PHE A 244 22.54 -0.85 -22.38
CA PHE A 244 21.42 -1.10 -21.48
C PHE A 244 20.17 -1.54 -22.25
N TYR A 245 19.25 -2.21 -21.56
CA TYR A 245 17.92 -2.53 -22.09
C TYR A 245 16.94 -1.40 -21.78
N ILE A 246 15.85 -1.35 -22.54
CA ILE A 246 14.79 -0.36 -22.36
C ILE A 246 13.58 -1.06 -21.74
N GLY A 247 13.25 -0.72 -20.50
CA GLY A 247 11.98 -1.06 -19.88
C GLY A 247 10.89 -0.08 -20.30
N VAL A 248 9.67 -0.58 -20.47
CA VAL A 248 8.51 0.23 -20.86
C VAL A 248 7.40 0.04 -19.86
N GLU A 249 6.79 1.14 -19.45
CA GLU A 249 5.72 1.18 -18.46
C GLU A 249 4.59 2.09 -18.97
N GLN A 250 3.34 1.73 -18.66
CA GLN A 250 2.16 2.53 -19.01
C GLN A 250 1.29 2.82 -17.79
N ALA A 251 0.59 3.94 -17.83
CA ALA A 251 -0.36 4.33 -16.80
C ALA A 251 -1.57 5.08 -17.39
N ASP A 252 -2.77 4.78 -16.88
CA ASP A 252 -3.92 5.66 -17.09
C ASP A 252 -3.79 6.95 -16.28
N THR A 253 -4.66 7.93 -16.52
CA THR A 253 -4.62 9.22 -15.82
C THR A 253 -4.64 9.08 -14.30
N ARG A 254 -5.35 8.08 -13.77
CA ARG A 254 -5.40 7.80 -12.34
C ARG A 254 -4.07 7.22 -11.84
N ARG A 255 -3.53 6.22 -12.54
CA ARG A 255 -2.25 5.55 -12.23
C ARG A 255 -1.07 6.52 -12.34
N PHE A 256 -1.06 7.37 -13.36
CA PHE A 256 -0.02 8.38 -13.57
C PHE A 256 0.03 9.40 -12.42
N ARG A 257 -1.13 9.92 -11.99
CA ARG A 257 -1.21 10.85 -10.84
C ARG A 257 -0.75 10.21 -9.52
N ALA A 258 -0.96 8.91 -9.36
CA ALA A 258 -0.49 8.13 -8.22
C ALA A 258 0.96 7.62 -8.37
N ASN A 259 1.67 8.03 -9.43
CA ASN A 259 2.99 7.50 -9.82
C ASN A 259 3.08 5.96 -9.84
N SER A 260 1.96 5.31 -10.15
CA SER A 260 1.83 3.86 -10.30
C SER A 260 1.87 3.52 -11.78
N TRP A 261 2.69 2.54 -12.15
CA TRP A 261 2.93 2.19 -13.53
C TRP A 261 2.74 0.69 -13.74
N SER A 262 2.22 0.30 -14.89
CA SER A 262 2.07 -1.10 -15.31
C SER A 262 3.23 -1.46 -16.24
N ASP A 263 3.93 -2.54 -15.92
CA ASP A 263 4.99 -3.05 -16.81
C ASP A 263 4.41 -3.48 -18.16
N CYS A 264 5.06 -3.03 -19.23
CA CYS A 264 4.74 -3.38 -20.62
C CYS A 264 5.81 -4.30 -21.23
N GLY A 265 6.88 -4.58 -20.48
CA GLY A 265 7.97 -5.45 -20.89
C GLY A 265 9.27 -4.72 -21.17
N VAL A 266 10.26 -5.49 -21.63
CA VAL A 266 11.64 -5.04 -21.83
C VAL A 266 12.05 -5.25 -23.28
N ILE A 267 12.52 -4.19 -23.92
CA ILE A 267 13.08 -4.20 -25.27
C ILE A 267 14.58 -4.50 -25.15
N LYS A 268 14.99 -5.66 -25.70
CA LYS A 268 16.37 -6.17 -25.66
C LYS A 268 16.97 -6.18 -27.07
N VAL A 269 17.19 -5.00 -27.61
CA VAL A 269 17.77 -4.82 -28.95
C VAL A 269 19.03 -3.97 -28.85
N THR A 270 19.87 -4.03 -29.88
CA THR A 270 21.11 -3.24 -29.94
C THR A 270 21.08 -2.16 -31.01
N GLN A 271 20.15 -2.26 -31.96
CA GLN A 271 20.00 -1.32 -33.06
C GLN A 271 18.95 -0.27 -32.73
N GLU A 272 19.28 1.01 -32.99
CA GLU A 272 18.39 2.14 -32.72
C GLU A 272 17.07 2.04 -33.50
N GLU A 273 17.12 1.68 -34.78
CA GLU A 273 15.92 1.56 -35.62
C GLU A 273 14.94 0.50 -35.09
N GLU A 274 15.46 -0.63 -34.61
CA GLU A 274 14.67 -1.71 -34.04
C GLU A 274 14.04 -1.29 -32.70
N ALA A 275 14.79 -0.54 -31.87
CA ALA A 275 14.28 0.01 -30.62
C ALA A 275 13.15 1.02 -30.89
N ILE A 276 13.35 1.95 -31.83
CA ILE A 276 12.34 2.93 -32.22
C ILE A 276 11.09 2.23 -32.76
N ALA A 277 11.24 1.23 -33.62
CA ALA A 277 10.12 0.46 -34.14
C ALA A 277 9.34 -0.26 -33.03
N ALA A 278 10.04 -0.89 -32.07
CA ALA A 278 9.42 -1.57 -30.94
C ALA A 278 8.66 -0.59 -30.02
N VAL A 279 9.25 0.57 -29.69
CA VAL A 279 8.55 1.57 -28.89
C VAL A 279 7.36 2.16 -29.66
N ALA A 280 7.49 2.44 -30.95
CA ALA A 280 6.38 2.92 -31.77
C ALA A 280 5.18 1.95 -31.81
N GLN A 281 5.45 0.64 -31.89
CA GLN A 281 4.40 -0.37 -31.77
C GLN A 281 3.71 -0.35 -30.39
N LEU A 282 4.48 -0.12 -29.32
CA LEU A 282 3.92 0.00 -27.96
C LEU A 282 3.06 1.25 -27.81
N LEU A 283 3.47 2.40 -28.38
CA LEU A 283 2.65 3.62 -28.36
C LEU A 283 1.31 3.42 -29.08
N GLN A 284 1.31 2.73 -30.23
CA GLN A 284 0.08 2.38 -30.95
C GLN A 284 -0.83 1.45 -30.15
N ARG A 285 -0.25 0.56 -29.33
CA ARG A 285 -1.00 -0.35 -28.45
C ARG A 285 -1.68 0.37 -27.29
N TYR A 286 -1.14 1.50 -26.85
CA TYR A 286 -1.61 2.24 -25.69
C TYR A 286 -1.93 3.72 -26.02
N PRO A 287 -2.82 4.01 -26.98
CA PRO A 287 -2.98 5.36 -27.55
C PRO A 287 -3.56 6.40 -26.58
N HIS A 288 -4.13 5.97 -25.44
CA HIS A 288 -4.77 6.82 -24.44
C HIS A 288 -4.13 6.70 -23.06
N GLN A 289 -2.92 6.14 -22.98
CA GLN A 289 -2.17 5.99 -21.73
C GLN A 289 -0.99 6.95 -21.69
N TYR A 290 -0.55 7.29 -20.49
CA TYR A 290 0.83 7.74 -20.27
C TYR A 290 1.76 6.57 -20.56
N VAL A 291 2.86 6.82 -21.28
CA VAL A 291 3.90 5.81 -21.53
C VAL A 291 5.24 6.38 -21.15
N ARG A 292 6.01 5.58 -20.40
CA ARG A 292 7.35 5.93 -19.93
C ARG A 292 8.35 4.85 -20.30
N LEU A 293 9.55 5.29 -20.67
CA LEU A 293 10.73 4.45 -20.82
C LEU A 293 11.63 4.55 -19.59
N PHE A 294 12.39 3.51 -19.29
CA PHE A 294 13.48 3.55 -18.31
C PHE A 294 14.60 2.60 -18.69
N SER A 295 15.83 2.93 -18.31
CA SER A 295 16.98 2.08 -18.63
C SER A 295 17.14 0.94 -17.63
N ILE A 296 17.63 -0.20 -18.10
CA ILE A 296 17.92 -1.38 -17.28
C ILE A 296 19.35 -1.83 -17.58
N ASN A 297 20.20 -1.82 -16.57
CA ASN A 297 21.56 -2.36 -16.70
C ASN A 297 21.50 -3.89 -16.70
N PRO A 298 21.93 -4.59 -17.78
CA PRO A 298 21.83 -6.04 -17.86
C PRO A 298 22.74 -6.78 -16.86
N GLY A 299 23.85 -6.17 -16.44
CA GLY A 299 24.80 -6.76 -15.50
C GLY A 299 24.33 -6.69 -14.05
N THR A 300 23.78 -5.55 -13.63
CA THR A 300 23.32 -5.34 -12.24
C THR A 300 21.82 -5.51 -12.04
N ARG A 301 21.04 -5.57 -13.13
CA ARG A 301 19.56 -5.53 -13.16
C ARG A 301 18.97 -4.29 -12.49
N GLN A 302 19.76 -3.24 -12.31
CA GLN A 302 19.30 -1.99 -11.73
C GLN A 302 18.57 -1.13 -12.75
N ARG A 303 17.51 -0.46 -12.27
CA ARG A 303 16.73 0.53 -12.99
C ARG A 303 17.45 1.89 -12.96
N GLY A 304 17.61 2.50 -14.12
CA GLY A 304 18.22 3.82 -14.28
C GLY A 304 17.21 4.94 -14.60
N SER A 305 17.69 5.98 -15.26
CA SER A 305 16.89 7.15 -15.68
C SER A 305 15.65 6.73 -16.46
N GLY A 306 14.57 7.50 -16.37
CA GLY A 306 13.38 7.29 -17.20
C GLY A 306 12.83 8.57 -17.81
N LEU A 307 12.06 8.40 -18.88
CA LEU A 307 11.50 9.48 -19.70
C LEU A 307 10.04 9.16 -20.03
N VAL A 308 9.11 10.05 -19.70
CA VAL A 308 7.71 9.94 -20.15
C VAL A 308 7.67 10.42 -21.60
N ILE A 309 7.25 9.53 -22.51
CA ILE A 309 7.28 9.76 -23.96
C ILE A 309 5.89 9.93 -24.58
N GLN A 310 4.83 9.65 -23.81
CA GLN A 310 3.46 9.86 -24.24
C GLN A 310 2.60 10.31 -23.07
N GLN A 311 1.69 11.24 -23.34
CA GLN A 311 0.58 11.63 -22.47
C GLN A 311 -0.73 11.41 -23.25
N PRO A 312 -1.84 11.06 -22.58
CA PRO A 312 -3.15 10.93 -23.24
C PRO A 312 -3.53 12.28 -23.87
N LEU A 313 -3.98 12.27 -25.12
CA LEU A 313 -4.63 13.44 -25.71
C LEU A 313 -5.92 13.73 -24.94
N GLU A 314 -6.04 14.93 -24.36
CA GLU A 314 -7.28 15.39 -23.74
C GLU A 314 -8.41 15.37 -24.80
N LYS A 315 -9.58 14.86 -24.42
CA LYS A 315 -10.83 15.10 -25.15
C LYS A 315 -11.49 16.34 -24.62
#